data_AF-A0A5K1HSS7-F1
#
_entry.id   AF-A0A5K1HSS7-F1
#
_cell.length_a   1.000
_cell.length_b   1.000
_cell.length_c   1.000
_cell.angle_alpha   90.00
_cell.angle_beta   90.00
_cell.angle_gamma   90.00
#
_symmetry.space_group_name_H-M   'P 1'
#
loop_
_entity.id
_entity.type
_entity.pdbx_description
1 polymer ?
#
loop_
_entity_poly.entity_id
_entity_poly.type
_entity_poly.pdbx_seq_one_letter_code
_entity_poly.pdbx_strand_id
1 'polypeptide(L)' 'LKRLHIGDSRLTSTIPVALANLTKLEWFSIAQNQIQGKFPHELGSLTHLMGFNMEMNNLT' A
#
# COMPACT_ATOMS: atom_id res chain seq x y z
N LEU A 1 -4.95 6.09 -11.90
CA LEU A 1 -4.15 6.69 -10.81
C LEU A 1 -2.70 6.19 -10.96
N LYS A 2 -1.70 7.09 -10.88
CA LYS A 2 -0.27 6.71 -10.99
C LYS A 2 0.47 6.74 -9.65
N ARG A 3 0.08 7.61 -8.72
CA ARG A 3 0.69 7.70 -7.39
C ARG A 3 -0.40 7.70 -6.35
N LEU A 4 -0.20 6.91 -5.30
CA LEU A 4 -1.06 6.87 -4.12
C LEU A 4 -0.18 7.06 -2.90
N HIS A 5 -0.46 8.10 -2.13
CA HIS A 5 0.27 8.43 -0.91
C HIS A 5 -0.75 8.65 0.21
N ILE A 6 -0.61 7.89 1.30
CA ILE A 6 -1.45 7.96 2.48
C ILE A 6 -0.54 7.82 3.70
N GLY A 7 0.12 8.90 4.10
CA GLY A 7 1.01 8.92 5.27
C GLY A 7 0.41 9.68 6.45
N ASP A 8 1.01 9.50 7.62
CA ASP A 8 0.80 10.33 8.82
C ASP A 8 -0.68 10.54 9.23
N SER A 9 -1.46 9.46 9.12
CA SER A 9 -2.92 9.51 9.32
C SER A 9 -3.40 8.54 10.41
N ARG A 10 -2.48 7.92 11.16
CA ARG A 10 -2.77 6.95 12.23
C ARG A 10 -3.76 5.86 11.80
N LEU A 11 -3.72 5.44 10.53
CA LEU A 11 -4.63 4.43 10.02
C LEU A 11 -4.33 3.08 10.67
N THR A 12 -5.33 2.44 11.29
CA THR A 12 -5.22 1.16 12.00
C THR A 12 -5.80 -0.02 11.22
N SER A 13 -6.19 0.21 9.96
CA SER A 13 -6.84 -0.78 9.11
C SER A 13 -5.84 -1.77 8.48
N THR A 14 -6.34 -2.68 7.64
CA THR A 14 -5.52 -3.55 6.78
C THR A 14 -5.42 -2.98 5.37
N ILE A 15 -4.50 -3.52 4.56
CA ILE A 15 -4.38 -3.18 3.14
C ILE A 15 -5.50 -3.92 2.37
N PRO A 16 -6.42 -3.21 1.69
CA PRO A 16 -7.51 -3.86 0.97
C PRO A 16 -7.02 -4.45 -0.35
N VAL A 17 -7.47 -5.67 -0.67
CA VAL A 17 -7.16 -6.35 -1.95
C VAL A 17 -7.61 -5.57 -3.18
N ALA A 18 -8.62 -4.70 -3.04
CA ALA A 18 -9.10 -3.83 -4.11
C ALA A 18 -8.03 -2.87 -4.66
N LEU A 19 -6.95 -2.60 -3.91
CA LEU A 19 -5.81 -1.84 -4.41
C LEU A 19 -5.12 -2.51 -5.61
N ALA A 20 -5.25 -3.83 -5.77
CA ALA A 20 -4.78 -4.57 -6.95
C ALA A 20 -5.41 -4.09 -8.27
N ASN A 21 -6.59 -3.46 -8.20
CA ASN A 21 -7.25 -2.90 -9.38
C ASN A 21 -6.58 -1.63 -9.92
N LEU A 22 -5.64 -1.04 -9.17
CA LEU A 22 -4.88 0.12 -9.59
C LEU A 22 -3.70 -0.27 -10.50
N THR A 23 -3.96 -1.01 -11.58
CA THR A 23 -2.93 -1.62 -12.44
C THR A 23 -1.95 -0.64 -13.11
N LYS A 24 -2.27 0.66 -13.12
CA LYS A 24 -1.42 1.76 -13.61
C LYS A 24 -0.63 2.47 -12.49
N LEU A 25 -0.66 1.95 -11.27
CA LEU A 25 0.03 2.54 -10.12
C LEU A 25 1.53 2.36 -10.26
N GLU A 26 2.25 3.46 -10.14
CA GLU A 26 3.69 3.60 -10.30
C GLU A 26 4.38 3.83 -8.95
N TRP A 27 3.72 4.53 -8.02
CA TRP A 27 4.25 4.79 -6.68
C TRP A 27 3.17 4.58 -5.61
N PHE A 28 3.49 3.84 -4.56
CA PHE A 28 2.58 3.56 -3.45
C PHE A 28 3.24 3.82 -2.10
N SER A 29 2.70 4.75 -1.30
CA SER A 29 3.20 4.97 0.05
C SER A 29 2.06 4.99 1.06
N ILE A 30 2.24 4.22 2.13
CA ILE A 30 1.37 4.18 3.31
C ILE A 30 2.18 4.37 4.61
N ALA A 31 3.40 4.90 4.49
CA ALA A 31 4.35 4.97 5.59
C ALA A 31 3.82 5.82 6.75
N GLN A 32 4.30 5.54 7.96
CA GLN A 32 3.93 6.30 9.17
C GLN A 32 2.44 6.19 9.51
N ASN A 33 1.93 4.96 9.53
CA ASN A 33 0.58 4.65 10.02
C ASN A 33 0.64 3.51 11.05
N GLN A 34 -0.51 2.91 11.36
CA GLN A 34 -0.64 1.77 12.26
C GLN A 34 -1.28 0.60 11.52
N ILE A 35 -1.06 0.50 10.21
CA ILE A 35 -1.69 -0.50 9.35
C ILE A 35 -1.15 -1.87 9.76
N GLN A 36 -2.06 -2.83 9.88
CA GLN A 36 -1.79 -4.14 10.44
C GLN A 36 -2.19 -5.27 9.48
N GLY A 37 -1.78 -6.49 9.81
CA GLY A 37 -2.10 -7.69 9.04
C GLY A 37 -1.10 -7.97 7.93
N LYS A 38 -1.46 -8.88 7.03
CA LYS A 38 -0.55 -9.36 5.99
C LYS A 38 -0.52 -8.43 4.78
N PHE A 39 0.63 -8.36 4.13
CA PHE A 39 0.72 -7.80 2.80
C PHE A 39 -0.06 -8.69 1.81
N PRO A 40 -1.09 -8.16 1.11
CA PRO A 40 -1.90 -8.98 0.20
C PRO A 40 -1.12 -9.36 -1.05
N HIS A 41 -1.04 -10.67 -1.32
CA HIS A 41 -0.35 -11.21 -2.50
C HIS A 41 -0.95 -10.73 -3.83
N GLU A 42 -2.22 -10.32 -3.83
CA GLU A 42 -2.95 -9.74 -4.96
C GLU A 42 -2.29 -8.47 -5.49
N LEU A 43 -1.55 -7.73 -4.64
CA LEU A 43 -0.77 -6.57 -5.07
C LEU A 43 0.42 -6.91 -5.96
N GLY A 44 0.75 -8.20 -6.11
CA GLY A 44 1.65 -8.67 -7.16
C GLY A 44 1.16 -8.38 -8.58
N SER A 45 -0.13 -8.06 -8.76
CA SER A 45 -0.69 -7.62 -10.05
C SER A 45 -0.33 -6.17 -10.45
N LEU A 46 0.26 -5.39 -9.55
CA LEU A 46 0.68 -4.01 -9.79
C LEU A 46 1.99 -3.96 -10.60
N THR A 47 1.95 -4.42 -11.85
CA THR A 47 3.12 -4.59 -12.72
C THR A 47 3.82 -3.29 -13.11
N HIS A 48 3.15 -2.14 -12.96
CA HIS A 48 3.74 -0.82 -13.22
C HIS A 48 4.37 -0.18 -11.96
N LEU A 49 4.31 -0.85 -10.80
CA LEU A 49 4.78 -0.29 -9.53
C LEU A 49 6.31 -0.22 -9.55
N MET A 50 6.83 1.00 -9.53
CA MET A 50 8.27 1.27 -9.56
C MET A 50 8.85 1.48 -8.17
N GLY A 51 8.02 1.83 -7.19
CA GLY A 51 8.47 1.93 -5.81
C GLY A 51 7.31 1.97 -4.82
N PHE A 52 7.60 1.50 -3.62
CA PHE A 52 6.67 1.54 -2.51
C PHE A 52 7.38 1.90 -1.20
N ASN A 53 6.64 2.52 -0.29
CA ASN A 53 7.10 2.76 1.08
C ASN A 53 5.98 2.43 2.08
N MET A 54 6.24 1.45 2.93
CA MET A 54 5.32 0.98 3.98
C MET A 54 5.97 1.00 5.37
N GLU A 55 7.11 1.69 5.50
CA GLU A 55 7.83 1.83 6.76
C GLU A 55 6.94 2.40 7.86
N MET A 56 7.27 2.07 9.12
CA MET A 56 6.52 2.54 10.28
C MET A 56 5.03 2.16 10.18
N ASN A 57 4.77 0.85 10.03
CA ASN A 57 3.47 0.19 10.15
C ASN A 57 3.64 -1.14 10.90
N ASN A 58 2.53 -1.82 11.22
CA ASN A 58 2.49 -3.11 11.92
C ASN A 58 2.19 -4.28 10.96
N LEU A 59 2.76 -4.24 9.75
CA LEU A 59 2.55 -5.27 8.73
C LEU A 59 3.35 -6.55 9.04
N THR A 60 2.80 -7.70 8.63
CA THR A 60 3.36 -9.05 8.82
C THR A 60 3.46 -9.83 7.52
#